data_AF-A0A6V8LK07-F1
#
_entry.id   AF-A0A6V8LK07-F1
#
_cell.length_a   1.000
_cell.length_b   1.000
_cell.length_c   1.000
_cell.angle_alpha   90.00
_cell.angle_beta   90.00
_cell.angle_gamma   90.00
#
_symmetry.space_group_name_H-M   'P 1'
#
loop_
_entity.id
_entity.type
_entity.pdbx_description
1 polymer ?
#
loop_
_entity_poly.entity_id
_entity_poly.type
_entity_poly.pdbx_seq_one_letter_code
_entity_poly.pdbx_strand_id
1 'polypeptide(L)'
;MGAWARRVLDTPVLCVREGDGVRDVPGRVTFADWVAGVPGAPDRPPTYDDLDYHLSTLFTPVRARGYLEVRYLDAQPTGDWFTPVGVLAALFAREETVDAASAIAAPAADRWVEAARDGLADPVIAAVAPRLRALACEALADTDLTTETAEAIRERLTQGGLS
;
A
#
# COMPACT_ATOMS: atom_id res chain seq x y z
N MET A 1 9.46 -5.84 12.27
CA MET A 1 8.84 -7.08 11.70
C MET A 1 7.69 -7.66 12.53
N GLY A 2 7.71 -7.65 13.87
CA GLY A 2 6.68 -8.32 14.68
C GLY A 2 5.25 -7.75 14.58
N ALA A 3 5.09 -6.46 14.31
CA ALA A 3 3.76 -5.82 14.23
C ALA A 3 2.94 -6.31 13.02
N TRP A 4 3.58 -6.53 11.87
CA TRP A 4 2.91 -7.07 10.68
C TRP A 4 2.47 -8.51 10.89
N ALA A 5 3.37 -9.37 11.34
CA ALA A 5 3.05 -10.77 11.63
C ALA A 5 1.90 -10.88 12.65
N ARG A 6 1.94 -10.09 13.72
CA ARG A 6 0.85 -10.02 14.70
C ARG A 6 -0.47 -9.58 14.05
N ARG A 7 -0.47 -8.52 13.24
CA ARG A 7 -1.67 -8.07 12.53
C ARG A 7 -2.26 -9.15 11.62
N VAL A 8 -1.42 -9.86 10.86
CA VAL A 8 -1.85 -10.96 9.99
C VAL A 8 -2.54 -12.05 10.81
N LEU A 9 -1.91 -12.45 11.92
CA LEU A 9 -2.42 -13.49 12.81
C LEU A 9 -3.71 -13.08 13.54
N ASP A 10 -3.83 -11.81 13.92
CA ASP A 10 -4.99 -11.25 14.63
C ASP A 10 -6.15 -10.86 13.70
N THR A 11 -5.99 -11.01 12.37
CA THR A 11 -7.07 -10.70 11.40
C THR A 11 -7.99 -11.92 11.25
N PRO A 12 -9.33 -11.73 11.25
CA PRO A 12 -10.28 -12.80 10.98
C PRO A 12 -10.04 -13.48 9.63
N VAL A 13 -10.14 -14.81 9.61
CA VAL A 13 -10.15 -15.60 8.36
C VAL A 13 -11.48 -15.38 7.69
N LEU A 14 -11.48 -14.87 6.45
CA LEU A 14 -12.72 -14.66 5.70
C LEU A 14 -13.23 -15.98 5.09
N CYS A 15 -12.33 -16.72 4.47
CA CYS A 15 -12.65 -17.97 3.80
C CYS A 15 -11.40 -18.85 3.64
N VAL A 16 -11.61 -20.12 3.39
CA VAL A 16 -10.56 -21.11 3.13
C VAL A 16 -10.85 -21.86 1.84
N ARG A 17 -9.79 -22.36 1.19
CA ARG A 17 -9.92 -23.18 0.00
C ARG A 17 -10.18 -24.64 0.38
N GLU A 18 -11.16 -25.26 -0.25
CA GLU A 18 -11.51 -26.67 -0.06
C GLU A 18 -11.84 -27.32 -1.40
N GLY A 19 -11.01 -28.29 -1.80
CA GLY A 19 -11.08 -28.87 -3.14
C GLY A 19 -10.99 -27.77 -4.21
N ASP A 20 -11.97 -27.75 -5.12
CA ASP A 20 -12.08 -26.75 -6.19
C ASP A 20 -12.88 -25.49 -5.75
N GLY A 21 -13.29 -25.41 -4.48
CA GLY A 21 -14.19 -24.38 -3.96
C GLY A 21 -13.58 -23.48 -2.88
N VAL A 22 -14.34 -22.47 -2.51
CA VAL A 22 -14.06 -21.58 -1.38
C VAL A 22 -15.20 -21.71 -0.37
N ARG A 23 -14.84 -21.88 0.90
CA ARG A 23 -15.78 -21.95 2.02
C ARG A 23 -15.56 -20.75 2.94
N ASP A 24 -16.63 -20.02 3.23
CA ASP A 24 -16.60 -18.93 4.21
C ASP A 24 -16.35 -19.47 5.62
N VAL A 25 -15.62 -18.70 6.42
CA VAL A 25 -15.41 -18.98 7.85
C VAL A 25 -16.25 -17.98 8.64
N PRO A 26 -17.48 -18.36 9.05
CA PRO A 26 -18.35 -17.44 9.78
C PRO A 26 -17.79 -17.16 11.18
N GLY A 27 -17.83 -15.88 11.59
CA GLY A 27 -17.37 -15.44 12.89
C GLY A 27 -16.09 -14.60 12.84
N ARG A 28 -15.59 -14.18 14.01
CA ARG A 28 -14.35 -13.39 14.13
C ARG A 28 -13.15 -14.29 14.47
N VAL A 29 -13.12 -15.51 13.96
CA VAL A 29 -12.01 -16.45 14.19
C VAL A 29 -10.78 -15.93 13.46
N THR A 30 -9.74 -15.62 14.22
CA THR A 30 -8.47 -15.13 13.67
C THR A 30 -7.62 -16.27 13.13
N PHE A 31 -6.60 -15.96 12.33
CA PHE A 31 -5.66 -16.99 11.88
C PHE A 31 -4.90 -17.62 13.07
N ALA A 32 -4.64 -16.84 14.14
CA ALA A 32 -4.09 -17.35 15.40
C ALA A 32 -5.03 -18.34 16.09
N ASP A 33 -6.33 -18.03 16.15
CA ASP A 33 -7.34 -18.94 16.71
C ASP A 33 -7.41 -20.25 15.94
N TRP A 34 -7.23 -20.19 14.61
CA TRP A 34 -7.18 -21.38 13.77
C TRP A 34 -5.93 -22.22 14.04
N VAL A 35 -4.76 -21.60 14.14
CA VAL A 35 -3.51 -22.29 14.56
C VAL A 35 -3.67 -22.94 15.94
N ALA A 36 -4.40 -22.29 16.86
CA ALA A 36 -4.65 -22.79 18.20
C ALA A 36 -5.78 -23.84 18.29
N GLY A 37 -6.52 -24.10 17.20
CA GLY A 37 -7.62 -25.06 17.18
C GLY A 37 -8.82 -24.64 18.02
N VAL A 38 -9.08 -23.33 18.13
CA VAL A 38 -10.21 -22.78 18.91
C VAL A 38 -11.55 -23.20 18.28
N PRO A 39 -12.59 -23.51 19.07
CA PRO A 39 -13.92 -23.82 18.55
C PRO A 39 -14.44 -22.76 17.57
N GLY A 40 -14.94 -23.21 16.41
CA GLY A 40 -15.40 -22.33 15.32
C GLY A 40 -14.35 -22.07 14.23
N ALA A 41 -13.09 -22.45 14.47
CA ALA A 41 -12.08 -22.52 13.41
C ALA A 41 -12.33 -23.71 12.47
N PRO A 42 -11.76 -23.70 11.24
CA PRO A 42 -11.80 -24.88 10.37
C PRO A 42 -11.27 -26.15 11.05
N ASP A 43 -11.91 -27.29 10.76
CA ASP A 43 -11.66 -28.60 11.39
C ASP A 43 -10.36 -29.30 10.94
N ARG A 44 -9.31 -28.53 10.64
CA ARG A 44 -7.96 -29.01 10.31
C ARG A 44 -6.93 -27.95 10.67
N PRO A 45 -5.65 -28.30 10.91
CA PRO A 45 -4.59 -27.29 11.01
C PRO A 45 -4.46 -26.47 9.70
N PRO A 46 -4.10 -25.18 9.79
CA PRO A 46 -3.80 -24.37 8.62
C PRO A 46 -2.49 -24.82 7.94
N THR A 47 -2.42 -24.65 6.63
CA THR A 47 -1.21 -24.85 5.82
C THR A 47 -0.56 -23.52 5.44
N TYR A 48 0.61 -23.56 4.81
CA TYR A 48 1.20 -22.36 4.22
C TYR A 48 0.35 -21.79 3.07
N ASP A 49 -0.31 -22.62 2.29
CA ASP A 49 -1.23 -22.16 1.23
C ASP A 49 -2.42 -21.39 1.81
N ASP A 50 -2.90 -21.79 2.99
CA ASP A 50 -3.95 -21.06 3.71
C ASP A 50 -3.45 -19.70 4.21
N LEU A 51 -2.20 -19.64 4.70
CA LEU A 51 -1.59 -18.37 5.10
C LEU A 51 -1.43 -17.45 3.89
N ASP A 52 -0.98 -17.98 2.76
CA ASP A 52 -0.83 -17.22 1.53
C ASP A 52 -2.16 -16.73 0.97
N TYR A 53 -3.20 -17.56 1.09
CA TYR A 53 -4.55 -17.17 0.72
C TYR A 53 -5.11 -16.11 1.68
N HIS A 54 -4.99 -16.30 3.00
CA HIS A 54 -5.39 -15.33 4.03
C HIS A 54 -4.76 -13.95 3.80
N LEU A 55 -3.45 -13.91 3.52
CA LEU A 55 -2.73 -12.68 3.19
C LEU A 55 -3.31 -11.96 1.98
N SER A 56 -3.84 -12.69 0.98
CA SER A 56 -4.47 -12.09 -0.19
C SER A 56 -5.81 -11.39 0.14
N THR A 57 -6.45 -11.78 1.25
CA THR A 57 -7.71 -11.23 1.72
C THR A 57 -7.54 -10.00 2.64
N LEU A 58 -6.30 -9.70 3.05
CA LEU A 58 -6.01 -8.49 3.82
C LEU A 58 -6.09 -7.25 2.93
N PHE A 59 -7.18 -6.51 2.98
CA PHE A 59 -7.33 -5.26 2.23
C PHE A 59 -6.59 -4.08 2.90
N THR A 60 -5.33 -4.28 3.30
CA THR A 60 -4.48 -3.19 3.76
C THR A 60 -4.05 -2.31 2.57
N PRO A 61 -3.88 -0.99 2.77
CA PRO A 61 -3.43 -0.08 1.71
C PRO A 61 -2.08 -0.51 1.09
N VAL A 62 -1.21 -1.11 1.91
CA VAL A 62 0.08 -1.66 1.51
C VAL A 62 0.20 -3.11 2.00
N ARG A 63 0.75 -4.01 1.17
CA ARG A 63 1.07 -5.39 1.57
C ARG A 63 2.53 -5.70 1.33
N ALA A 64 3.11 -6.48 2.23
CA ALA A 64 4.45 -7.04 2.09
C ALA A 64 4.36 -8.52 1.69
N ARG A 65 4.85 -8.87 0.49
CA ARG A 65 4.81 -10.25 -0.08
C ARG A 65 6.17 -10.71 -0.63
N GLY A 66 7.27 -10.14 -0.12
CA GLY A 66 8.60 -10.20 -0.75
C GLY A 66 8.86 -9.05 -1.74
N TYR A 67 7.80 -8.33 -2.07
CA TYR A 67 7.77 -7.01 -2.71
C TYR A 67 6.70 -6.15 -2.01
N LEU A 68 6.65 -4.86 -2.33
CA LEU A 68 5.64 -3.92 -1.84
C LEU A 68 4.47 -3.85 -2.83
N GLU A 69 3.26 -4.17 -2.40
CA GLU A 69 2.04 -3.98 -3.19
C GLU A 69 1.29 -2.74 -2.66
N VAL A 70 1.22 -1.68 -3.47
CA VAL A 70 0.48 -0.45 -3.18
C VAL A 70 -0.91 -0.53 -3.83
N ARG A 71 -1.97 -0.46 -3.02
CA ARG A 71 -3.35 -0.81 -3.44
C ARG A 71 -4.34 0.34 -3.37
N TYR A 72 -3.85 1.57 -3.25
CA TYR A 72 -4.68 2.76 -3.05
C TYR A 72 -4.51 3.81 -4.16
N LEU A 73 -3.89 3.42 -5.28
CA LEU A 73 -3.86 4.27 -6.48
C LEU A 73 -5.12 4.01 -7.29
N ASP A 74 -5.89 5.08 -7.52
CA ASP A 74 -7.04 5.03 -8.43
C ASP A 74 -6.58 4.80 -9.87
N ALA A 75 -7.50 4.27 -10.69
CA ALA A 75 -7.28 4.13 -12.11
C ALA A 75 -6.95 5.51 -12.73
N GLN A 76 -5.79 5.60 -13.38
CA GLN A 76 -5.34 6.83 -14.02
C GLN A 76 -5.87 6.93 -15.45
N PRO A 77 -6.01 8.15 -15.99
CA PRO A 77 -6.26 8.35 -17.41
C PRO A 77 -5.25 7.59 -18.28
N THR A 78 -5.69 7.18 -19.48
CA THR A 78 -4.84 6.47 -20.43
C THR A 78 -3.59 7.27 -20.74
N GLY A 79 -2.43 6.67 -20.52
CA GLY A 79 -1.14 7.33 -20.77
C GLY A 79 -0.59 8.13 -19.59
N ASP A 80 -1.23 8.13 -18.42
CA ASP A 80 -0.73 8.84 -17.23
C ASP A 80 -0.43 7.93 -16.04
N TRP A 81 -0.73 6.62 -16.15
CA TRP A 81 -0.53 5.63 -15.10
C TRP A 81 0.91 5.54 -14.58
N PHE A 82 1.91 5.88 -15.41
CA PHE A 82 3.32 5.78 -15.04
C PHE A 82 3.77 6.89 -14.09
N THR A 83 3.05 8.02 -14.04
CA THR A 83 3.39 9.16 -13.18
C THR A 83 3.32 8.81 -11.70
N PRO A 84 2.19 8.32 -11.14
CA PRO A 84 2.14 7.93 -9.74
C PRO A 84 3.08 6.76 -9.41
N VAL A 85 3.30 5.85 -10.35
CA VAL A 85 4.25 4.74 -10.18
C VAL A 85 5.67 5.27 -10.05
N GLY A 86 6.10 6.19 -10.92
CA GLY A 86 7.45 6.76 -10.83
C GLY A 86 7.66 7.69 -9.64
N VAL A 87 6.61 8.38 -9.16
CA VAL A 87 6.66 9.10 -7.88
C VAL A 87 6.97 8.13 -6.74
N LEU A 88 6.26 7.00 -6.66
CA LEU A 88 6.54 5.99 -5.64
C LEU A 88 7.94 5.41 -5.80
N ALA A 89 8.34 5.06 -7.02
CA ALA A 89 9.68 4.53 -7.31
C ALA A 89 10.78 5.50 -6.85
N ALA A 90 10.64 6.79 -7.15
CA ALA A 90 11.58 7.82 -6.72
C ALA A 90 11.63 7.98 -5.19
N LEU A 91 10.46 8.05 -4.53
CA LEU A 91 10.40 8.21 -3.07
C LEU A 91 10.92 6.99 -2.30
N PHE A 92 10.89 5.80 -2.91
CA PHE A 92 11.44 4.56 -2.36
C PHE A 92 12.85 4.21 -2.88
N ALA A 93 13.45 5.03 -3.75
CA ALA A 93 14.73 4.71 -4.40
C ALA A 93 15.89 4.58 -3.41
N ARG A 94 15.87 5.38 -2.34
CA ARG A 94 16.93 5.45 -1.33
C ARG A 94 16.35 5.56 0.08
N GLU A 95 17.07 5.02 1.06
CA GLU A 95 16.70 5.12 2.47
C GLU A 95 16.59 6.57 2.93
N GLU A 96 17.52 7.43 2.50
CA GLU A 96 17.49 8.85 2.87
C GLU A 96 16.27 9.58 2.30
N THR A 97 15.83 9.19 1.09
CA THR A 97 14.61 9.73 0.46
C THR A 97 13.36 9.27 1.19
N VAL A 98 13.32 8.00 1.64
CA VAL A 98 12.21 7.47 2.43
C VAL A 98 12.07 8.22 3.76
N ASP A 99 13.17 8.49 4.44
CA ASP A 99 13.19 9.24 5.69
C ASP A 99 12.69 10.68 5.49
N ALA A 100 13.18 11.35 4.44
CA ALA A 100 12.73 12.69 4.08
C ALA A 100 11.23 12.71 3.72
N ALA A 101 10.76 11.75 2.92
CA ALA A 101 9.37 11.61 2.54
C ALA A 101 8.49 11.38 3.77
N SER A 102 8.92 10.50 4.68
CA SER A 102 8.21 10.22 5.94
C SER A 102 8.13 11.44 6.83
N ALA A 103 9.21 12.22 6.96
CA ALA A 103 9.20 13.47 7.73
C ALA A 103 8.29 14.54 7.11
N ILE A 104 8.27 14.65 5.78
CA ILE A 104 7.38 15.56 5.05
C ILE A 104 5.92 15.13 5.24
N ALA A 105 5.64 13.83 5.17
CA ALA A 105 4.29 13.27 5.25
C ALA A 105 3.74 13.15 6.69
N ALA A 106 4.59 13.24 7.71
CA ALA A 106 4.21 13.04 9.11
C ALA A 106 2.97 13.84 9.56
N PRO A 107 2.77 15.13 9.17
CA PRO A 107 1.56 15.88 9.53
C PRO A 107 0.26 15.28 8.97
N ALA A 108 0.34 14.50 7.89
CA ALA A 108 -0.78 13.89 7.20
C ALA A 108 -1.00 12.40 7.55
N ALA A 109 -0.21 11.82 8.47
CA ALA A 109 -0.18 10.37 8.73
C ALA A 109 -1.56 9.76 9.04
N ASP A 110 -2.40 10.48 9.79
CA ASP A 110 -3.74 10.01 10.19
C ASP A 110 -4.87 10.62 9.35
N ARG A 111 -4.56 11.30 8.25
CA ARG A 111 -5.53 12.04 7.41
C ARG A 111 -5.96 11.30 6.16
N TRP A 112 -5.98 9.97 6.22
CA TRP A 112 -6.34 9.13 5.07
C TRP A 112 -7.72 9.49 4.49
N VAL A 113 -8.70 9.72 5.36
CA VAL A 113 -10.09 9.97 4.96
C VAL A 113 -10.25 11.38 4.40
N GLU A 114 -9.63 12.37 5.03
CA GLU A 114 -9.61 13.77 4.58
C GLU A 114 -8.88 13.89 3.24
N ALA A 115 -7.74 13.20 3.07
CA ALA A 115 -7.01 13.17 1.80
C ALA A 115 -7.87 12.59 0.67
N ALA A 116 -8.62 11.52 0.94
CA ALA A 116 -9.49 10.89 -0.06
C ALA A 116 -10.75 11.72 -0.38
N ARG A 117 -11.32 12.42 0.61
CA ARG A 117 -12.55 13.20 0.43
C ARG A 117 -12.29 14.59 -0.13
N ASP A 118 -11.31 15.27 0.45
CA ASP A 118 -11.09 16.70 0.29
C ASP A 118 -9.86 17.00 -0.57
N GLY A 119 -8.94 16.04 -0.75
CA GLY A 119 -7.75 16.20 -1.60
C GLY A 119 -6.92 17.42 -1.18
N LEU A 120 -6.58 18.27 -2.15
CA LEU A 120 -5.87 19.53 -1.88
C LEU A 120 -6.73 20.62 -1.20
N ALA A 121 -8.03 20.40 -0.99
CA ALA A 121 -8.84 21.31 -0.19
C ALA A 121 -8.56 21.14 1.32
N ASP A 122 -8.01 20.00 1.77
CA ASP A 122 -7.49 19.88 3.13
C ASP A 122 -6.17 20.66 3.27
N PRO A 123 -6.06 21.58 4.24
CA PRO A 123 -4.90 22.47 4.35
C PRO A 123 -3.60 21.74 4.72
N VAL A 124 -3.67 20.59 5.39
CA VAL A 124 -2.48 19.78 5.72
C VAL A 124 -2.00 19.06 4.49
N ILE A 125 -2.90 18.44 3.72
CA ILE A 125 -2.56 17.79 2.45
C ILE A 125 -2.00 18.81 1.45
N ALA A 126 -2.62 19.99 1.34
CA ALA A 126 -2.15 21.09 0.50
C ALA A 126 -0.72 21.56 0.85
N ALA A 127 -0.34 21.50 2.13
CA ALA A 127 1.00 21.88 2.58
C ALA A 127 2.05 20.78 2.32
N VAL A 128 1.65 19.51 2.40
CA VAL A 128 2.54 18.35 2.27
C VAL A 128 2.78 17.96 0.82
N ALA A 129 1.73 17.93 -0.01
CA ALA A 129 1.78 17.38 -1.36
C ALA A 129 2.83 18.06 -2.27
N PRO A 130 2.97 19.41 -2.32
CA PRO A 130 3.98 20.06 -3.15
C PRO A 130 5.42 19.70 -2.74
N ARG A 131 5.65 19.44 -1.44
CA ARG A 131 6.96 19.08 -0.89
C ARG A 131 7.34 17.64 -1.25
N LEU A 132 6.40 16.70 -1.11
CA LEU A 132 6.59 15.32 -1.56
C LEU A 132 6.83 15.25 -3.08
N ARG A 133 6.09 16.06 -3.84
CA ARG A 133 6.28 16.18 -5.29
C ARG A 133 7.67 16.67 -5.66
N ALA A 134 8.15 17.73 -4.99
CA ALA A 134 9.50 18.25 -5.22
C ALA A 134 10.57 17.19 -4.91
N LEU A 135 10.45 16.52 -3.77
CA LEU A 135 11.34 15.42 -3.39
C LEU A 135 11.33 14.28 -4.43
N ALA A 136 10.16 13.89 -4.92
CA ALA A 136 10.05 12.88 -5.96
C ALA A 136 10.75 13.31 -7.26
N CYS A 137 10.56 14.57 -7.70
CA CYS A 137 11.23 15.10 -8.90
C CYS A 137 12.76 15.06 -8.80
N GLU A 138 13.31 15.34 -7.62
CA GLU A 138 14.74 15.27 -7.32
C GLU A 138 15.23 13.81 -7.33
N ALA A 139 14.50 12.92 -6.63
CA ALA A 139 14.87 11.52 -6.48
C ALA A 139 14.66 10.65 -7.74
N LEU A 140 14.03 11.18 -8.80
CA LEU A 140 13.92 10.46 -10.08
C LEU A 140 15.28 10.07 -10.66
N ALA A 141 16.33 10.85 -10.38
CA ALA A 141 17.70 10.56 -10.81
C ALA A 141 18.31 9.32 -10.14
N ASP A 142 17.75 8.88 -9.00
CA ASP A 142 18.21 7.72 -8.24
C ASP A 142 17.48 6.43 -8.66
N THR A 143 16.62 6.49 -9.68
CA THR A 143 15.88 5.34 -10.20
C THR A 143 16.56 4.72 -11.42
N ASP A 144 16.26 3.45 -11.71
CA ASP A 144 16.69 2.76 -12.93
C ASP A 144 15.81 3.09 -14.16
N LEU A 145 15.01 4.16 -14.11
CA LEU A 145 14.17 4.59 -15.23
C LEU A 145 15.04 5.13 -16.38
N THR A 146 14.54 4.98 -17.62
CA THR A 146 15.19 5.65 -18.75
C THR A 146 15.10 7.17 -18.58
N THR A 147 16.09 7.90 -19.09
CA THR A 147 16.10 9.38 -19.06
C THR A 147 14.82 9.97 -19.62
N GLU A 148 14.35 9.43 -20.75
CA GLU A 148 13.08 9.82 -21.39
C GLU A 148 11.88 9.64 -20.43
N THR A 149 11.80 8.52 -19.73
CA THR A 149 10.71 8.25 -18.77
C THR A 149 10.80 9.19 -17.57
N ALA A 150 11.99 9.38 -17.00
CA ALA A 150 12.19 10.27 -15.87
C ALA A 150 11.85 11.74 -16.21
N GLU A 151 12.21 12.20 -17.40
CA GLU A 151 11.86 13.53 -17.90
C GLU A 151 10.34 13.68 -18.12
N ALA A 152 9.70 12.70 -18.74
CA ALA A 152 8.25 12.71 -18.97
C ALA A 152 7.44 12.75 -17.65
N ILE A 153 7.94 12.10 -16.60
CA ILE A 153 7.33 12.14 -15.26
C ILE A 153 7.57 13.51 -14.63
N ARG A 154 8.80 14.02 -14.68
CA ARG A 154 9.14 15.34 -14.14
C ARG A 154 8.29 16.44 -14.77
N GLU A 155 8.13 16.41 -16.10
CA GLU A 155 7.29 17.35 -16.83
C GLU A 155 5.84 17.33 -16.32
N ARG A 156 5.24 16.14 -16.21
CA ARG A 156 3.89 15.97 -15.67
C ARG A 156 3.75 16.46 -14.24
N LEU A 157 4.74 16.22 -13.39
CA LEU A 157 4.71 16.72 -12.00
C LEU A 157 4.82 18.25 -11.94
N THR A 158 5.50 18.89 -12.89
CA THR A 158 5.59 20.36 -12.96
C THR A 158 4.35 21.01 -13.58
N GLN A 159 3.70 20.34 -14.54
CA GLN A 159 2.51 20.84 -15.23
C GLN A 159 1.20 20.55 -14.45
N GLY A 160 1.16 19.42 -13.73
CA GLY A 160 0.05 19.00 -12.89
C GLY A 160 0.05 19.73 -11.55
N GLY A 161 -0.53 20.93 -11.51
CA GLY A 161 -1.24 21.36 -10.30
C GLY A 161 -2.43 20.42 -10.14
N LEU A 162 -2.47 19.63 -9.07
CA LEU A 162 -3.59 18.72 -8.78
C LEU A 162 -4.86 19.57 -8.67
N SER A 163 -5.67 19.56 -9.73
CA SER A 163 -6.99 20.19 -9.77
C SER A 163 -8.01 19.31 -9.08
#